data_AF-H8WXT5-F1
#
_entry.id   AF-H8WXT5-F1
#
_cell.length_a   1.000
_cell.length_b   1.000
_cell.length_c   1.000
_cell.angle_alpha   90.00
_cell.angle_beta   90.00
_cell.angle_gamma   90.00
#
_symmetry.space_group_name_H-M   'P 1'
#
loop_
_entity.id
_entity.type
_entity.pdbx_description
1 polymer ?
#
loop_
_entity_poly.entity_id
_entity_poly.type
_entity_poly.pdbx_seq_one_letter_code
_entity_poly.pdbx_strand_id
1 'polypeptide(L)'
;MNSPYTTITMEMNESLTDRLAIAVIHWISEFSDSPLKADAPPASLTDAVVLFKLFKVLLNKEDFKSETLEFALFSTTYEVARSETSITVPLPLWSQIDVLSWSLAVHLKKHASSVHPPQLDLYKLIILKESEQLRTLCQILIVLGTFSSRLASRGQAFIEFLPEEDRILLKRYDILQQELDYRAQRQRFNSLTPTSLNQDQNSFDAPPGPDSGESCYVITEEELRAIKWECQVFNQVINRISFEKKQQQLNSLT
;
A
#
# COMPACT_ATOMS: atom_id res chain seq x y z
N MET A 1 -4.57 -27.89 -25.41
CA MET A 1 -5.28 -26.85 -26.18
C MET A 1 -5.56 -25.70 -25.23
N ASN A 2 -4.77 -24.63 -25.30
CA ASN A 2 -4.97 -23.46 -24.43
C ASN A 2 -6.06 -22.57 -25.02
N SER A 3 -7.01 -22.15 -24.19
CA SER A 3 -8.15 -21.32 -24.59
C SER A 3 -7.67 -19.91 -24.97
N PRO A 4 -8.09 -19.34 -26.13
CA PRO A 4 -7.65 -18.01 -26.57
C PRO A 4 -8.08 -16.88 -25.63
N TYR A 5 -9.10 -17.10 -24.79
CA TYR A 5 -9.53 -16.12 -23.79
C TYR A 5 -8.54 -15.96 -22.63
N THR A 6 -7.79 -17.01 -22.29
CA THR A 6 -6.79 -16.98 -21.21
C THR A 6 -5.56 -16.17 -21.65
N THR A 7 -5.15 -16.28 -22.91
CA THR A 7 -4.01 -15.53 -23.44
C THR A 7 -4.31 -14.02 -23.50
N ILE A 8 -5.50 -13.62 -23.94
CA ILE A 8 -5.89 -12.20 -24.05
C ILE A 8 -6.01 -11.52 -22.68
N THR A 9 -6.50 -12.24 -21.67
CA THR A 9 -6.60 -11.71 -20.29
C THR A 9 -5.24 -11.63 -19.59
N MET A 10 -4.30 -12.52 -19.90
CA MET A 10 -2.92 -12.45 -19.39
C MET A 10 -2.14 -11.28 -20.02
N GLU A 11 -2.22 -11.09 -21.35
CA GLU A 11 -1.52 -9.99 -22.04
C GLU A 11 -2.01 -8.60 -21.60
N MET A 12 -3.31 -8.42 -21.35
CA MET A 12 -3.83 -7.15 -20.82
C MET A 12 -3.38 -6.88 -19.37
N ASN A 13 -3.20 -7.92 -18.55
CA ASN A 13 -2.74 -7.80 -17.17
C ASN A 13 -1.24 -7.55 -17.07
N GLU A 14 -0.43 -8.16 -17.94
CA GLU A 14 1.00 -7.89 -18.05
C GLU A 14 1.26 -6.45 -18.52
N SER A 15 0.53 -5.99 -19.55
CA SER A 15 0.66 -4.61 -20.02
C SER A 15 0.30 -3.57 -18.94
N LEU A 16 -0.69 -3.86 -18.09
CA LEU A 16 -1.03 -2.98 -16.97
C LEU A 16 0.04 -2.99 -15.87
N THR A 17 0.62 -4.16 -15.59
CA THR A 17 1.66 -4.33 -14.58
C THR A 17 2.93 -3.58 -14.97
N ASP A 18 3.33 -3.65 -16.24
CA ASP A 18 4.49 -2.92 -16.75
C ASP A 18 4.28 -1.41 -16.70
N ARG A 19 3.07 -0.93 -17.05
CA ARG A 19 2.74 0.50 -16.91
C ARG A 19 2.78 0.97 -15.45
N LEU A 20 2.28 0.15 -14.53
CA LEU A 20 2.38 0.44 -13.09
C LEU A 20 3.84 0.47 -12.62
N ALA A 21 4.66 -0.49 -13.06
CA ALA A 21 6.07 -0.53 -12.73
C ALA A 21 6.81 0.71 -13.26
N ILE A 22 6.51 1.16 -14.49
CA ILE A 22 7.05 2.41 -15.06
C ILE A 22 6.63 3.61 -14.20
N ALA A 23 5.35 3.75 -13.87
CA ALA A 23 4.86 4.84 -13.04
C ALA A 23 5.54 4.86 -11.65
N VAL A 24 5.74 3.68 -11.04
CA VAL A 24 6.47 3.53 -9.78
C VAL A 24 7.96 3.90 -9.95
N ILE A 25 8.60 3.52 -11.05
CA ILE A 25 10.00 3.90 -11.35
C ILE A 25 10.12 5.42 -11.50
N HIS A 26 9.25 6.06 -12.27
CA HIS A 26 9.22 7.52 -12.42
C HIS A 26 9.09 8.19 -11.06
N TRP A 27 8.12 7.77 -10.26
CA TRP A 27 7.91 8.28 -8.91
C TRP A 27 9.12 8.09 -7.98
N ILE A 28 9.66 6.87 -7.92
CA ILE A 28 10.79 6.53 -7.05
C ILE A 28 12.07 7.24 -7.50
N SER A 29 12.21 7.59 -8.78
CA SER A 29 13.39 8.29 -9.29
C SER A 29 13.54 9.71 -8.73
N GLU A 30 12.45 10.30 -8.21
CA GLU A 30 12.45 11.62 -7.56
C GLU A 30 13.05 11.58 -6.13
N PHE A 31 13.17 10.40 -5.52
CA PHE A 31 13.74 10.27 -4.18
C PHE A 31 15.25 10.52 -4.22
N SER A 32 15.75 11.30 -3.26
CA SER A 32 17.18 11.47 -3.05
C SER A 32 17.83 10.09 -2.82
N ASP A 33 18.95 9.82 -3.50
CA ASP A 33 19.69 8.55 -3.47
C ASP A 33 18.94 7.33 -4.04
N SER A 34 17.89 7.54 -4.82
CA SER A 34 17.20 6.45 -5.52
C SER A 34 18.16 5.68 -6.44
N PRO A 35 18.16 4.32 -6.38
CA PRO A 35 18.95 3.49 -7.28
C PRO A 35 18.33 3.40 -8.69
N LEU A 36 17.10 3.89 -8.87
CA LEU A 36 16.37 3.86 -10.12
C LEU A 36 16.35 5.26 -10.75
N LYS A 37 16.62 5.30 -12.05
CA LYS A 37 16.44 6.49 -12.88
C LYS A 37 15.12 6.37 -13.64
N ALA A 38 14.56 7.50 -14.07
CA ALA A 38 13.26 7.53 -14.74
C ALA A 38 13.23 6.70 -16.04
N ASP A 39 14.38 6.49 -16.68
CA ASP A 39 14.54 5.66 -17.88
C ASP A 39 14.79 4.17 -17.59
N ALA A 40 14.79 3.75 -16.32
CA ALA A 40 15.02 2.36 -15.96
C ALA A 40 13.84 1.46 -16.42
N PRO A 41 14.11 0.25 -16.94
CA PRO A 41 13.06 -0.67 -17.36
C PRO A 41 12.36 -1.32 -16.15
N PRO A 42 11.10 -1.79 -16.29
CA PRO A 42 10.39 -2.56 -15.25
C PRO A 42 11.19 -3.75 -14.71
N ALA A 43 11.99 -4.39 -15.56
CA ALA A 43 12.86 -5.49 -15.17
C ALA A 43 13.86 -5.12 -14.06
N SER A 44 14.21 -3.85 -13.90
CA SER A 44 15.07 -3.38 -12.81
C SER A 44 14.46 -3.61 -11.42
N LEU A 45 13.12 -3.67 -11.30
CA LEU A 45 12.43 -4.02 -10.06
C LEU A 45 12.48 -5.53 -9.74
N THR A 46 13.13 -6.34 -10.58
CA THR A 46 13.39 -7.78 -10.31
C THR A 46 14.84 -8.05 -9.92
N ASP A 47 15.69 -7.02 -9.86
CA ASP A 47 17.09 -7.15 -9.45
C ASP A 47 17.23 -7.02 -7.92
N ALA A 48 17.81 -8.03 -7.27
CA ALA A 48 17.94 -8.08 -5.82
C ALA A 48 18.81 -6.94 -5.25
N VAL A 49 19.83 -6.49 -5.97
CA VAL A 49 20.72 -5.39 -5.55
C VAL A 49 19.99 -4.06 -5.65
N VAL A 50 19.21 -3.85 -6.72
CA VAL A 50 18.35 -2.66 -6.87
C VAL A 50 17.31 -2.61 -5.76
N LEU A 51 16.62 -3.72 -5.48
CA LEU A 51 15.64 -3.81 -4.40
C LEU A 51 16.25 -3.52 -3.03
N PHE A 52 17.45 -4.03 -2.76
CA PHE A 52 18.13 -3.74 -1.50
C PHE A 52 18.43 -2.25 -1.34
N LYS A 53 19.00 -1.61 -2.37
CA LYS A 53 19.27 -0.17 -2.35
C LYS A 53 17.99 0.63 -2.19
N LEU A 54 16.90 0.22 -2.83
CA LEU A 54 15.61 0.87 -2.72
C LEU A 54 15.04 0.73 -1.30
N PHE A 55 15.14 -0.44 -0.70
CA PHE A 55 14.75 -0.66 0.69
C PHE A 55 15.60 0.16 1.66
N LYS A 56 16.89 0.40 1.38
CA LYS A 56 17.71 1.31 2.19
C LYS A 56 17.22 2.77 2.13
N VAL A 57 16.59 3.18 1.03
CA VAL A 57 15.98 4.52 0.89
C VAL A 57 14.64 4.60 1.64
N LEU A 58 13.82 3.55 1.54
CA LEU A 58 12.43 3.57 2.03
C LEU A 58 12.26 3.05 3.46
N LEU A 59 13.03 2.06 3.90
CA LEU A 59 12.89 1.45 5.22
C LEU A 59 13.74 2.16 6.28
N ASN A 60 13.46 1.88 7.55
CA ASN A 60 14.26 2.41 8.65
C ASN A 60 15.53 1.57 8.86
N LYS A 61 16.55 2.17 9.49
CA LYS A 61 17.84 1.48 9.69
C LYS A 61 17.70 0.24 10.58
N GLU A 62 16.79 0.30 11.54
CA GLU A 62 16.45 -0.79 12.46
C GLU A 62 15.66 -1.95 11.83
N ASP A 63 15.33 -1.87 10.54
CA ASP A 63 14.73 -2.96 9.78
C ASP A 63 15.78 -3.89 9.15
N PHE A 64 17.06 -3.60 9.37
CA PHE A 64 18.21 -4.34 8.87
C PHE A 64 18.98 -4.96 10.05
N LYS A 65 19.50 -6.19 9.91
CA LYS A 65 20.23 -6.88 11.01
C LYS A 65 21.65 -6.37 11.15
N SER A 66 22.35 -6.22 10.03
CA SER A 66 23.77 -5.86 9.99
C SER A 66 24.13 -5.18 8.69
N GLU A 67 24.27 -3.85 8.71
CA GLU A 67 24.54 -3.08 7.49
C GLU A 67 25.82 -3.53 6.78
N THR A 68 26.89 -3.88 7.51
CA THR A 68 28.18 -4.27 6.92
C THR A 68 28.11 -5.60 6.18
N LEU A 69 27.49 -6.62 6.78
CA LEU A 69 27.38 -7.95 6.18
C LEU A 69 26.41 -7.95 5.00
N GLU A 70 25.30 -7.22 5.14
CA GLU A 70 24.32 -7.07 4.07
C GLU A 70 24.93 -6.32 2.89
N PHE A 71 25.67 -5.23 3.12
CA PHE A 71 26.31 -4.48 2.03
C PHE A 71 27.29 -5.34 1.23
N ALA A 72 28.08 -6.20 1.90
CA ALA A 72 28.97 -7.13 1.22
C ALA A 72 28.18 -8.14 0.35
N LEU A 73 27.06 -8.64 0.86
CA LEU A 73 26.20 -9.59 0.15
C LEU A 73 25.56 -8.98 -1.10
N PHE A 74 25.19 -7.69 -1.07
CA PHE A 74 24.56 -6.97 -2.20
C PHE A 74 25.57 -6.20 -3.08
N SER A 75 26.87 -6.49 -2.95
CA SER A 75 27.91 -5.88 -3.80
C SER A 75 27.91 -6.42 -5.24
N THR A 76 27.31 -7.59 -5.46
CA THR A 76 27.36 -8.32 -6.73
C THR A 76 25.96 -8.75 -7.15
N THR A 77 25.64 -8.53 -8.42
CA THR A 77 24.42 -9.07 -9.06
C THR A 77 24.68 -10.51 -9.51
N TYR A 78 23.73 -11.39 -9.23
CA TYR A 78 23.79 -12.80 -9.61
C TYR A 78 22.71 -13.10 -10.64
N GLU A 79 23.10 -13.78 -11.72
CA GLU A 79 22.16 -14.23 -12.73
C GLU A 79 21.65 -15.64 -12.44
N VAL A 80 20.38 -15.87 -12.74
CA VAL A 80 19.76 -17.20 -12.69
C VAL A 80 20.03 -17.90 -14.01
N ALA A 81 20.77 -19.01 -13.96
CA ALA A 81 21.00 -19.84 -15.14
C ALA A 81 19.75 -20.67 -15.44
N ARG A 82 19.14 -20.42 -16.60
CA ARG A 82 17.94 -21.12 -17.06
C ARG A 82 18.30 -22.04 -18.23
N SER A 83 17.95 -23.31 -18.12
CA SER A 83 17.99 -24.29 -19.20
C SER A 83 16.56 -24.74 -19.54
N GLU A 84 16.40 -25.49 -20.63
CA GLU A 84 15.09 -26.03 -21.03
C GLU A 84 14.44 -26.92 -19.96
N THR A 85 15.26 -27.59 -19.13
CA THR A 85 14.79 -28.59 -18.16
C THR A 85 15.04 -28.21 -16.69
N SER A 86 15.81 -27.16 -16.42
CA SER A 86 16.19 -26.81 -15.05
C SER A 86 16.50 -25.32 -14.88
N ILE A 87 16.30 -24.84 -13.66
CA ILE A 87 16.69 -23.51 -13.21
C ILE A 87 17.75 -23.70 -12.14
N THR A 88 18.93 -23.09 -12.33
CA THR A 88 20.01 -23.09 -11.35
C THR A 88 20.16 -21.70 -10.75
N VAL A 89 20.02 -21.62 -9.44
CA VAL A 89 20.03 -20.38 -8.67
C VAL A 89 21.30 -20.35 -7.80
N PRO A 90 22.15 -19.33 -7.93
CA PRO A 90 23.33 -19.18 -7.07
C PRO A 90 22.93 -19.07 -5.58
N LEU A 91 23.66 -19.77 -4.70
CA LEU A 91 23.42 -19.69 -3.25
C LEU A 91 23.47 -18.25 -2.68
N PRO A 92 24.38 -17.36 -3.14
CA PRO A 92 24.35 -15.97 -2.69
C PRO A 92 23.05 -15.23 -3.02
N LEU A 93 22.42 -15.54 -4.15
CA LEU A 93 21.13 -14.95 -4.53
C LEU A 93 20.01 -15.39 -3.60
N TRP A 94 20.02 -16.65 -3.15
CA TRP A 94 19.10 -17.12 -2.11
C TRP A 94 19.23 -16.30 -0.82
N SER A 95 20.46 -16.09 -0.36
CA SER A 95 20.70 -15.28 0.83
C SER A 95 20.27 -13.83 0.65
N GLN A 96 20.44 -13.25 -0.54
CA GLN A 96 19.93 -11.91 -0.86
C GLN A 96 18.40 -11.85 -0.73
N ILE A 97 17.69 -12.84 -1.28
CA ILE A 97 16.23 -12.94 -1.19
C ILE A 97 15.75 -13.07 0.26
N ASP A 98 16.41 -13.89 1.07
CA ASP A 98 16.07 -14.08 2.48
C ASP A 98 16.22 -12.78 3.28
N VAL A 99 17.30 -12.03 3.04
CA VAL A 99 17.52 -10.74 3.69
C VAL A 99 16.46 -9.73 3.30
N LEU A 100 16.16 -9.58 1.99
CA LEU A 100 15.11 -8.68 1.51
C LEU A 100 13.74 -9.02 2.11
N SER A 101 13.39 -10.30 2.12
CA SER A 101 12.12 -10.80 2.67
C SER A 101 12.01 -10.51 4.15
N TRP A 102 13.09 -10.77 4.91
CA TRP A 102 13.13 -10.53 6.34
C TRP A 102 13.00 -9.03 6.66
N SER A 103 13.78 -8.17 6.00
CA SER A 103 13.75 -6.72 6.25
C SER A 103 12.39 -6.11 5.94
N LEU A 104 11.78 -6.51 4.83
CA LEU A 104 10.43 -6.08 4.47
C LEU A 104 9.40 -6.56 5.51
N ALA A 105 9.46 -7.83 5.91
CA ALA A 105 8.54 -8.39 6.91
C ALA A 105 8.67 -7.70 8.28
N VAL A 106 9.90 -7.38 8.72
CA VAL A 106 10.16 -6.65 9.96
C VAL A 106 9.55 -5.25 9.91
N HIS A 107 9.81 -4.51 8.82
CA HIS A 107 9.26 -3.17 8.67
C HIS A 107 7.72 -3.20 8.67
N LEU A 108 7.14 -4.05 7.83
CA LEU A 108 5.68 -4.18 7.73
C LEU A 108 5.08 -4.59 9.07
N LYS A 109 5.69 -5.51 9.83
CA LYS A 109 5.21 -5.90 11.17
C LYS A 109 5.20 -4.74 12.18
N LYS A 110 6.18 -3.83 12.13
CA LYS A 110 6.23 -2.65 13.00
C LYS A 110 5.12 -1.64 12.67
N HIS A 111 4.71 -1.58 11.42
CA HIS A 111 3.74 -0.59 10.91
C HIS A 111 2.33 -1.15 10.62
N ALA A 112 2.13 -2.47 10.68
CA ALA A 112 0.88 -3.17 10.37
C ALA A 112 -0.18 -3.15 11.49
N SER A 113 -0.44 -1.99 12.08
CA SER A 113 -1.48 -1.85 13.12
C SER A 113 -2.92 -1.89 12.58
N SER A 114 -3.10 -1.81 11.25
CA SER A 114 -4.43 -1.85 10.61
C SER A 114 -4.50 -2.48 9.22
N VAL A 115 -3.38 -2.75 8.55
CA VAL A 115 -3.37 -3.21 7.15
C VAL A 115 -2.57 -4.51 7.04
N HIS A 116 -3.18 -5.55 6.48
CA HIS A 116 -2.43 -6.74 6.02
C HIS A 116 -1.88 -6.41 4.63
N PRO A 117 -0.59 -6.05 4.49
CA PRO A 117 -0.01 -5.83 3.18
C PRO A 117 -0.11 -7.13 2.36
N PRO A 118 -0.28 -7.04 1.03
CA PRO A 118 -0.31 -8.21 0.18
C PRO A 118 1.01 -9.00 0.35
N GLN A 119 0.91 -10.32 0.35
CA GLN A 119 2.06 -11.19 0.59
C GLN A 119 2.95 -11.22 -0.66
N LEU A 120 4.09 -10.54 -0.59
CA LEU A 120 5.11 -10.57 -1.64
C LEU A 120 5.99 -11.80 -1.51
N ASP A 121 6.07 -12.59 -2.57
CA ASP A 121 7.00 -13.69 -2.72
C ASP A 121 8.18 -13.24 -3.60
N LEU A 122 9.28 -12.86 -2.94
CA LEU A 122 10.49 -12.38 -3.61
C LEU A 122 11.22 -13.49 -4.39
N TYR A 123 11.04 -14.76 -4.04
CA TYR A 123 11.56 -15.86 -4.83
C TYR A 123 10.88 -15.89 -6.19
N LYS A 124 9.54 -15.85 -6.21
CA LYS A 124 8.76 -15.79 -7.45
C LYS A 124 9.04 -14.52 -8.26
N LEU A 125 9.23 -13.38 -7.59
CA LEU A 125 9.59 -12.13 -8.26
C LEU A 125 10.97 -12.20 -8.95
N ILE A 126 12.02 -12.56 -8.20
CA ILE A 126 13.41 -12.42 -8.66
C ILE A 126 13.82 -13.61 -9.53
N ILE A 127 13.47 -14.83 -9.09
CA ILE A 127 13.91 -16.06 -9.76
C ILE A 127 12.97 -16.45 -10.88
N LEU A 128 11.65 -16.40 -10.67
CA LEU A 128 10.68 -16.79 -11.68
C LEU A 128 10.26 -15.64 -12.60
N LYS A 129 10.39 -14.38 -12.15
CA LYS A 129 9.95 -13.16 -12.86
C LYS A 129 8.44 -13.12 -13.08
N GLU A 130 7.66 -13.56 -12.08
CA GLU A 130 6.20 -13.53 -12.13
C GLU A 130 5.66 -12.09 -12.08
N SER A 131 4.82 -11.73 -13.06
CA SER A 131 4.20 -10.39 -13.18
C SER A 131 3.28 -10.06 -11.99
N GLU A 132 2.56 -11.04 -11.44
CA GLU A 132 1.73 -10.84 -10.26
C GLU A 132 2.54 -10.37 -9.04
N GLN A 133 3.76 -10.88 -8.88
CA GLN A 133 4.65 -10.46 -7.80
C GLN A 133 5.22 -9.07 -8.06
N LEU A 134 5.50 -8.72 -9.32
CA LEU A 134 5.94 -7.37 -9.68
C LEU A 134 4.86 -6.34 -9.34
N ARG A 135 3.61 -6.65 -9.69
CA ARG A 135 2.45 -5.82 -9.31
C ARG A 135 2.35 -5.67 -7.79
N THR A 136 2.50 -6.77 -7.06
CA THR A 136 2.45 -6.78 -5.59
C THR A 136 3.57 -5.94 -4.98
N LEU A 137 4.79 -6.04 -5.52
CA LEU A 137 5.91 -5.20 -5.12
C LEU A 137 5.59 -3.72 -5.36
N CYS A 138 5.09 -3.36 -6.55
CA CYS A 138 4.73 -1.98 -6.86
C CYS A 138 3.73 -1.41 -5.86
N GLN A 139 2.71 -2.18 -5.50
CA GLN A 139 1.74 -1.79 -4.47
C GLN A 139 2.42 -1.54 -3.12
N ILE A 140 3.26 -2.48 -2.66
CA ILE A 140 4.01 -2.34 -1.41
C ILE A 140 4.91 -1.10 -1.43
N LEU A 141 5.62 -0.85 -2.53
CA LEU A 141 6.50 0.31 -2.65
C LEU A 141 5.73 1.62 -2.54
N ILE A 142 4.52 1.69 -3.10
CA ILE A 142 3.61 2.83 -2.90
C ILE A 142 3.32 2.98 -1.41
N VAL A 143 2.86 1.92 -0.73
CA VAL A 143 2.56 1.97 0.72
C VAL A 143 3.76 2.46 1.53
N LEU A 144 4.95 1.91 1.25
CA LEU A 144 6.18 2.26 1.95
C LEU A 144 6.50 3.74 1.71
N GLY A 145 6.53 4.18 0.45
CA GLY A 145 6.91 5.53 0.08
C GLY A 145 5.87 6.61 0.41
N THR A 146 4.61 6.26 0.72
CA THR A 146 3.56 7.23 1.10
C THR A 146 3.11 7.17 2.55
N PHE A 147 3.34 6.06 3.28
CA PHE A 147 2.84 5.90 4.66
C PHE A 147 3.90 5.55 5.70
N SER A 148 4.76 4.56 5.46
CA SER A 148 5.60 3.98 6.52
C SER A 148 7.07 4.37 6.45
N SER A 149 7.54 4.89 5.32
CA SER A 149 8.90 5.38 5.17
C SER A 149 9.12 6.72 5.86
N ARG A 150 10.38 7.01 6.19
CA ARG A 150 10.81 8.35 6.64
C ARG A 150 10.58 9.45 5.61
N LEU A 151 10.37 9.05 4.35
CA LEU A 151 10.16 9.93 3.22
C LEU A 151 8.68 9.98 2.80
N ALA A 152 7.76 9.43 3.60
CA ALA A 152 6.32 9.34 3.33
C ALA A 152 5.71 10.68 2.84
N SER A 153 5.95 11.77 3.56
CA SER A 153 5.44 13.10 3.17
C SER A 153 6.00 13.60 1.84
N ARG A 154 7.26 13.26 1.53
CA ARG A 154 7.86 13.60 0.23
C ARG A 154 7.30 12.71 -0.87
N GLY A 155 7.16 11.41 -0.62
CA GLY A 155 6.58 10.47 -1.56
C GLY A 155 5.16 10.84 -1.95
N GLN A 156 4.32 11.23 -0.98
CA GLN A 156 2.98 11.77 -1.27
C GLN A 156 3.04 13.02 -2.16
N ALA A 157 3.93 13.97 -1.86
CA ALA A 157 4.07 15.18 -2.66
C ALA A 157 4.56 14.89 -4.09
N PHE A 158 5.52 13.97 -4.26
CA PHE A 158 6.08 13.62 -5.56
C PHE A 158 5.05 13.03 -6.53
N ILE A 159 4.01 12.35 -6.03
CA ILE A 159 2.92 11.83 -6.88
C ILE A 159 2.21 12.96 -7.63
N GLU A 160 2.08 14.15 -7.04
CA GLU A 160 1.37 15.27 -7.67
C GLU A 160 2.13 15.87 -8.85
N PHE A 161 3.45 15.74 -8.88
CA PHE A 161 4.31 16.28 -9.93
C PHE A 161 4.50 15.34 -11.14
N LEU A 162 3.96 14.12 -11.05
CA LEU A 162 4.03 13.16 -12.15
C LEU A 162 3.06 13.51 -13.28
N PRO A 163 3.32 13.01 -14.50
CA PRO A 163 2.34 13.02 -15.59
C PRO A 163 1.00 12.45 -15.13
N GLU A 164 -0.10 12.95 -15.71
CA GLU A 164 -1.46 12.52 -15.33
C GLU A 164 -1.65 10.99 -15.41
N GLU A 165 -1.09 10.35 -16.44
CA GLU A 165 -1.19 8.90 -16.64
C GLU A 165 -0.60 8.11 -15.46
N ASP A 166 0.61 8.47 -15.03
CA ASP A 166 1.30 7.85 -13.90
C ASP A 166 0.58 8.16 -12.58
N ARG A 167 0.16 9.41 -12.41
CA ARG A 167 -0.57 9.84 -11.22
C ARG A 167 -1.88 9.06 -11.04
N ILE A 168 -2.65 8.86 -12.11
CA ILE A 168 -3.89 8.06 -12.08
C ILE A 168 -3.57 6.62 -11.68
N LEU A 169 -2.52 6.02 -12.25
CA LEU A 169 -2.12 4.65 -11.94
C LEU A 169 -1.75 4.49 -10.47
N LEU A 170 -0.97 5.43 -9.92
CA LEU A 170 -0.54 5.39 -8.51
C LEU A 170 -1.69 5.69 -7.54
N LYS A 171 -2.50 6.73 -7.80
CA LYS A 171 -3.64 7.11 -6.96
C LYS A 171 -4.74 6.05 -6.93
N ARG A 172 -4.95 5.31 -8.02
CA ARG A 172 -5.94 4.21 -8.06
C ARG A 172 -5.63 3.11 -7.05
N TYR A 173 -4.36 2.89 -6.72
CA TYR A 173 -3.95 1.93 -5.68
C TYR A 173 -3.96 2.54 -4.27
N ASP A 174 -3.71 3.85 -4.15
CA ASP A 174 -3.86 4.60 -2.89
C ASP A 174 -5.32 4.59 -2.40
N ILE A 175 -6.29 4.75 -3.31
CA ILE A 175 -7.74 4.69 -3.02
C ILE A 175 -8.20 3.29 -2.57
N LEU A 176 -7.65 2.22 -3.16
CA LEU A 176 -7.99 0.85 -2.75
C LEU A 176 -7.51 0.54 -1.33
N GLN A 177 -6.40 1.11 -0.89
CA GLN A 177 -5.99 1.01 0.52
C GLN A 177 -6.88 1.84 1.45
N GLN A 178 -7.25 3.06 1.03
CA GLN A 178 -8.14 3.93 1.79
C GLN A 178 -9.53 3.31 1.99
N GLU A 179 -10.07 2.60 0.99
CA GLU A 179 -11.32 1.85 1.10
C GLU A 179 -11.22 0.61 2.01
N LEU A 180 -10.08 -0.08 2.01
CA LEU A 180 -9.82 -1.21 2.91
C LEU A 180 -9.69 -0.74 4.36
N ASP A 181 -9.02 0.38 4.61
CA ASP A 181 -8.94 1.02 5.92
C ASP A 181 -10.32 1.50 6.40
N TYR A 182 -11.14 2.07 5.51
CA TYR A 182 -12.51 2.46 5.82
C TYR A 182 -13.39 1.26 6.20
N ARG A 183 -13.25 0.12 5.49
CA ARG A 183 -13.97 -1.12 5.84
C ARG A 183 -13.48 -1.73 7.16
N ALA A 184 -12.18 -1.75 7.40
CA ALA A 184 -11.58 -2.27 8.64
C ALA A 184 -11.97 -1.43 9.87
N GLN A 185 -11.99 -0.10 9.73
CA GLN A 185 -12.50 0.79 10.79
C GLN A 185 -13.99 0.60 11.03
N ARG A 186 -14.80 0.52 9.96
CA ARG A 186 -16.26 0.32 10.08
C ARG A 186 -16.63 -1.01 10.74
N GLN A 187 -15.84 -2.07 10.52
CA GLN A 187 -16.01 -3.36 11.22
C GLN A 187 -15.67 -3.28 12.71
N ARG A 188 -14.68 -2.47 13.12
CA ARG A 188 -14.40 -2.22 14.55
C ARG A 188 -15.50 -1.43 15.25
N PHE A 189 -16.16 -0.51 14.55
CA PHE A 189 -17.31 0.23 15.11
C PHE A 189 -18.59 -0.63 15.20
N ASN A 190 -18.81 -1.53 14.24
CA ASN A 190 -19.95 -2.45 14.27
C ASN A 190 -19.83 -3.55 15.34
N SER A 191 -18.62 -3.84 15.87
CA SER A 191 -18.45 -4.78 16.98
C SER A 191 -18.61 -4.13 18.37
N LEU A 192 -18.92 -2.83 18.44
CA LEU A 192 -19.10 -2.07 19.67
C LEU A 192 -20.57 -1.66 19.91
N THR A 193 -21.53 -2.19 19.16
CA THR A 193 -22.95 -2.02 19.51
C THR A 193 -23.24 -2.78 20.81
N PRO A 194 -23.67 -2.10 21.89
CA PRO A 194 -24.16 -2.77 23.07
C PRO A 194 -25.42 -3.54 22.71
N THR A 195 -25.44 -4.83 23.03
CA THR A 195 -26.68 -5.59 23.17
C THR A 195 -27.57 -4.89 24.19
N SER A 196 -28.89 -4.95 23.96
CA SER A 196 -30.00 -4.41 24.75
C SER A 196 -30.34 -2.94 24.49
N LEU A 197 -31.50 -2.70 23.90
CA LEU A 197 -32.66 -2.28 24.67
C LEU A 197 -33.95 -2.52 23.88
N ASN A 198 -34.97 -2.97 24.61
CA ASN A 198 -36.33 -3.25 24.15
C ASN A 198 -36.99 -2.04 23.46
N GLN A 199 -37.83 -2.31 22.47
CA GLN A 199 -39.03 -1.50 22.28
C GLN A 199 -40.19 -2.38 21.79
N ASP A 200 -41.01 -2.78 22.76
CA ASP A 200 -42.39 -3.18 22.54
C ASP A 200 -43.23 -1.99 22.06
N GLN A 201 -44.36 -2.33 21.43
CA GLN A 201 -45.62 -1.57 21.26
C GLN A 201 -45.93 -0.95 19.88
N ASN A 202 -46.75 -1.71 19.14
CA ASN A 202 -48.07 -1.35 18.58
C ASN A 202 -48.27 0.01 17.87
N SER A 203 -48.75 0.01 16.62
CA SER A 203 -50.20 0.13 16.29
C SER A 203 -50.47 0.36 14.78
N PHE A 204 -51.76 0.27 14.43
CA PHE A 204 -52.43 0.02 13.14
C PHE A 204 -52.55 1.20 12.14
N ASP A 205 -52.74 0.84 10.87
CA ASP A 205 -53.59 1.40 9.78
C ASP A 205 -53.98 2.90 9.70
N ALA A 206 -53.68 3.56 8.55
CA ALA A 206 -54.62 4.25 7.61
C ALA A 206 -53.93 5.34 6.73
N PRO A 207 -54.48 5.74 5.54
CA PRO A 207 -53.73 6.20 4.37
C PRO A 207 -53.96 7.71 3.99
N PRO A 208 -53.67 8.15 2.74
CA PRO A 208 -52.76 9.26 2.39
C PRO A 208 -53.42 10.65 2.36
N GLY A 209 -52.66 11.71 2.67
CA GLY A 209 -53.09 13.10 2.53
C GLY A 209 -51.91 14.05 2.24
N PRO A 210 -52.13 15.08 1.39
CA PRO A 210 -51.08 15.83 0.69
C PRO A 210 -50.51 16.99 1.52
N ASP A 211 -49.41 17.57 1.02
CA ASP A 211 -48.72 18.77 1.50
C ASP A 211 -47.61 18.55 2.54
N SER A 212 -46.47 18.02 2.08
CA SER A 212 -45.19 18.56 2.52
C SER A 212 -44.27 18.71 1.31
N GLY A 213 -44.13 19.95 0.84
CA GLY A 213 -43.03 20.33 -0.04
C GLY A 213 -41.73 20.27 0.76
N GLU A 214 -41.23 19.06 1.03
CA GLU A 214 -39.85 18.88 1.46
C GLU A 214 -38.96 19.16 0.25
N SER A 215 -38.40 20.37 0.20
CA SER A 215 -37.30 20.66 -0.71
C SER A 215 -36.15 19.71 -0.36
N CYS A 216 -36.03 18.64 -1.13
CA CYS A 216 -34.93 17.69 -1.01
C CYS A 216 -33.64 18.43 -1.41
N TYR A 217 -32.82 18.79 -0.43
CA TYR A 217 -31.47 19.27 -0.69
C TYR A 217 -30.64 18.09 -1.18
N VAL A 218 -30.29 18.10 -2.47
CA VAL A 218 -29.46 17.07 -3.08
C VAL A 218 -28.00 17.44 -2.85
N ILE A 219 -27.35 16.74 -1.92
CA ILE A 219 -25.91 16.86 -1.70
C ILE A 219 -25.20 16.24 -2.91
N THR A 220 -24.40 17.04 -3.59
CA THR A 220 -23.58 16.61 -4.72
C THR A 220 -22.44 15.71 -4.27
N GLU A 221 -21.88 14.92 -5.19
CA GLU A 221 -20.76 14.02 -4.87
C GLU A 221 -19.52 14.79 -4.36
N GLU A 222 -19.33 16.02 -4.84
CA GLU A 222 -18.25 16.90 -4.42
C GLU A 222 -18.49 17.47 -3.02
N GLU A 223 -19.70 17.91 -2.70
CA GLU A 223 -20.07 18.31 -1.33
C GLU A 223 -19.95 17.14 -0.36
N LEU A 224 -20.35 15.93 -0.78
CA LEU A 224 -20.18 14.72 0.02
C LEU A 224 -18.69 14.41 0.28
N ARG A 225 -17.82 14.65 -0.71
CA ARG A 225 -16.37 14.47 -0.58
C ARG A 225 -15.77 15.52 0.38
N ALA A 226 -16.21 16.77 0.29
CA ALA A 226 -15.80 17.84 1.18
C ALA A 226 -16.23 17.56 2.63
N ILE A 227 -17.50 17.18 2.85
CA ILE A 227 -18.03 16.84 4.18
C ILE A 227 -17.26 15.66 4.79
N LYS A 228 -16.94 14.63 3.98
CA LYS A 228 -16.14 13.49 4.45
C LYS A 228 -14.73 13.89 4.86
N TRP A 229 -14.09 14.76 4.09
CA TRP A 229 -12.77 15.30 4.42
C TRP A 229 -12.81 16.12 5.71
N GLU A 230 -13.80 16.99 5.88
CA GLU A 230 -13.99 17.77 7.11
C GLU A 230 -14.17 16.87 8.33
N CYS A 231 -15.04 15.85 8.23
CA CYS A 231 -15.22 14.87 9.30
C CYS A 231 -13.91 14.14 9.66
N GLN A 232 -13.07 13.84 8.66
CA GLN A 232 -11.78 13.19 8.89
C GLN A 232 -10.81 14.10 9.65
N VAL A 233 -10.73 15.38 9.26
CA VAL A 233 -9.91 16.39 9.96
C VAL A 233 -10.38 16.56 11.40
N PHE A 234 -11.70 16.67 11.65
CA PHE A 234 -12.23 16.79 13.00
C PHE A 234 -11.92 15.55 13.86
N ASN A 235 -12.03 14.35 13.32
CA ASN A 235 -11.69 13.14 14.05
C ASN A 235 -10.20 13.05 14.41
N GLN A 236 -9.31 13.52 13.54
CA GLN A 236 -7.88 13.61 13.87
C GLN A 236 -7.62 14.59 15.02
N VAL A 237 -8.29 15.75 15.03
CA VAL A 237 -8.18 16.74 16.10
C VAL A 237 -8.75 16.20 17.41
N ILE A 238 -9.92 15.56 17.39
CA ILE A 238 -10.55 14.97 18.59
C ILE A 238 -9.67 13.89 19.19
N ASN A 239 -9.09 13.02 18.36
CA ASN A 239 -8.21 11.95 18.82
C ASN A 239 -6.93 12.50 19.43
N ARG A 240 -6.36 13.55 18.82
CA ARG A 240 -5.19 14.24 19.37
C ARG A 240 -5.48 14.87 20.72
N ILE A 241 -6.57 15.63 20.85
CA ILE A 241 -6.99 16.23 22.13
C ILE A 241 -7.25 15.14 23.18
N SER A 242 -7.89 14.04 22.79
CA SER A 242 -8.18 12.92 23.69
C SER A 242 -6.92 12.23 24.18
N PHE A 243 -5.90 12.10 23.33
CA PHE A 243 -4.60 11.55 23.70
C PHE A 243 -3.83 12.49 24.63
N GLU A 244 -3.77 13.78 24.30
CA GLU A 244 -3.11 14.80 25.14
C GLU A 244 -3.77 14.87 26.53
N LYS A 245 -5.11 14.79 26.60
CA LYS A 245 -5.85 14.76 27.87
C LYS A 245 -5.55 13.52 28.71
N LYS A 246 -5.46 12.34 28.09
CA LYS A 246 -5.06 11.10 28.79
C LYS A 246 -3.63 11.17 29.32
N GLN A 247 -2.73 11.77 28.55
CA GLN A 247 -1.33 11.93 28.94
C GLN A 247 -1.16 12.93 30.09
N GLN A 248 -1.92 14.03 30.09
CA GLN A 248 -1.96 14.97 31.22
C GLN A 248 -2.53 14.34 32.49
N GLN A 249 -3.57 13.50 32.38
CA GLN A 249 -4.12 12.77 33.52
C GLN A 249 -3.11 11.77 34.10
N LEU A 250 -2.38 11.05 33.24
CA LEU A 250 -1.36 10.11 33.67
C LEU A 250 -0.19 10.81 34.39
N ASN A 251 0.24 11.97 33.90
CA ASN A 251 1.32 12.75 34.51
C ASN A 251 0.91 13.46 35.81
N SER A 252 -0.39 13.61 36.08
CA SER A 252 -0.90 14.18 37.35
C SER A 252 -1.01 13.14 38.48
N LEU A 253 -0.77 11.87 38.18
CA LEU A 253 -0.84 10.74 39.12
C LEU A 253 0.54 10.18 39.52
N THR A 254 1.62 10.78 39.02
CA THR A 254 3.03 10.51 39.36
C THR A 254 3.65 11.74 39.98
#